data_AF-A0A348YMK5-F1
#
_entry.id   AF-A0A348YMK5-F1
#
_cell.length_a   1.000
_cell.length_b   1.000
_cell.length_c   1.000
_cell.angle_alpha   90.00
_cell.angle_beta   90.00
_cell.angle_gamma   90.00
#
_symmetry.space_group_name_H-M   'P 1'
#
loop_
_entity.id
_entity.type
_entity.pdbx_description
1 polymer ?
#
loop_
_entity_poly.entity_id
_entity_poly.type
_entity_poly.pdbx_seq_one_letter_code
_entity_poly.pdbx_strand_id
1 'polypeptide(L)'
;MSENENNSQQDDVFIDITANSDKIMENMNELDLEIAAYRKTINTMITNLEKLVPIIQSNKIDAPATFIKIITPMRINIENMLPQLHDLVDNLEYMQVKDYQEVKAQINHIEEDLLPPIINYIDNYKAE
;
A
#
# COMPACT_ATOMS: atom_id res chain seq x y z
N MET A 1 21.03 59.52 -41.02
CA MET A 1 21.19 58.19 -41.62
C MET A 1 22.20 57.46 -40.74
N SER A 2 21.71 56.64 -39.81
CA SER A 2 21.72 55.15 -39.89
C SER A 2 23.13 54.67 -39.48
N GLU A 3 23.36 53.80 -38.49
CA GLU A 3 22.63 52.61 -38.06
C GLU A 3 22.79 52.38 -36.55
N ASN A 4 21.69 52.00 -35.89
CA ASN A 4 21.69 51.34 -34.58
C ASN A 4 21.89 49.85 -34.85
N GLU A 5 23.04 49.28 -34.49
CA GLU A 5 23.20 47.83 -34.40
C GLU A 5 22.71 47.37 -33.03
N ASN A 6 21.41 47.07 -32.97
CA ASN A 6 20.78 46.45 -31.82
C ASN A 6 21.02 44.94 -31.89
N ASN A 7 22.13 44.47 -31.32
CA ASN A 7 22.48 43.06 -31.28
C ASN A 7 21.60 42.35 -30.23
N SER A 8 20.44 41.86 -30.67
CA SER A 8 19.57 41.01 -29.86
C SER A 8 20.00 39.56 -30.05
N GLN A 9 20.82 39.04 -29.13
CA GLN A 9 21.04 37.60 -28.99
C GLN A 9 19.71 36.97 -28.53
N GLN A 10 19.04 36.27 -29.42
CA GLN A 10 18.05 35.26 -29.05
C GLN A 10 18.83 34.07 -28.49
N ASP A 11 18.88 33.95 -27.17
CA ASP A 11 19.25 32.71 -26.50
C ASP A 11 18.12 31.71 -26.73
N ASP A 12 18.25 30.92 -27.80
CA ASP A 12 17.44 29.72 -28.00
C ASP A 12 17.79 28.72 -26.89
N VAL A 13 16.96 28.68 -25.84
CA VAL A 13 16.99 27.63 -24.83
C VAL A 13 16.56 26.33 -25.49
N PHE A 14 17.52 25.56 -26.00
CA PHE A 14 17.33 24.16 -26.32
C PHE A 14 17.07 23.40 -25.02
N ILE A 15 15.79 23.19 -24.69
CA ILE A 15 15.41 22.21 -23.67
C ILE A 15 15.73 20.84 -24.28
N ASP A 16 16.75 20.17 -23.75
CA ASP A 16 17.08 18.80 -24.14
C ASP A 16 16.02 17.85 -23.58
N ILE A 17 14.97 17.63 -24.38
CA ILE A 17 13.82 16.79 -24.02
C ILE A 17 14.26 15.34 -23.74
N THR A 18 15.39 14.90 -24.31
CA THR A 18 15.86 13.52 -24.18
C THR A 18 16.41 13.20 -22.79
N ALA A 19 17.24 14.09 -22.22
CA ALA A 19 17.77 13.94 -20.86
C ALA A 19 16.70 13.99 -19.76
N ASN A 20 15.59 14.72 -20.01
CA ASN A 20 14.44 14.72 -19.11
C ASN A 20 13.58 13.47 -19.26
N SER A 21 13.47 12.92 -20.47
CA SER A 21 12.68 11.72 -20.73
C SER A 21 13.27 10.48 -20.05
N ASP A 22 14.60 10.35 -20.00
CA ASP A 22 15.28 9.24 -19.32
C ASP A 22 15.09 9.30 -17.80
N LYS A 23 15.18 10.49 -17.19
CA LYS A 23 14.91 10.68 -15.75
C LYS A 23 13.44 10.44 -15.39
N ILE A 24 12.52 10.82 -16.26
CA ILE A 24 11.09 10.54 -16.08
C ILE A 24 10.84 9.02 -16.15
N MET A 25 11.46 8.31 -17.08
CA MET A 25 11.36 6.84 -17.17
C MET A 25 12.01 6.12 -15.98
N GLU A 26 13.15 6.58 -15.48
CA GLU A 26 13.82 6.02 -14.29
C GLU A 26 12.93 6.16 -13.05
N ASN A 27 12.37 7.35 -12.81
CA ASN A 27 11.46 7.59 -11.69
C ASN A 27 10.15 6.77 -11.78
N MET A 28 9.63 6.54 -12.99
CA MET A 28 8.45 5.67 -13.17
C MET A 28 8.76 4.20 -12.81
N ASN A 29 9.96 3.71 -13.16
CA ASN A 29 10.38 2.36 -12.79
C ASN A 29 10.56 2.18 -11.27
N GLU A 30 11.05 3.21 -10.57
CA GLU A 30 11.17 3.17 -9.10
C GLU A 30 9.82 3.12 -8.40
N LEU A 31 8.85 3.92 -8.87
CA LEU A 31 7.49 3.90 -8.36
C LEU A 31 6.81 2.54 -8.57
N ASP A 32 6.96 1.93 -9.75
CA ASP A 32 6.41 0.61 -10.04
C ASP A 32 6.98 -0.47 -9.10
N LEU A 33 8.28 -0.39 -8.78
CA LEU A 33 8.93 -1.30 -7.83
C LEU A 33 8.37 -1.13 -6.42
N GLU A 34 8.13 0.10 -5.99
CA GLU A 34 7.58 0.40 -4.67
C GLU A 34 6.12 -0.09 -4.55
N ILE A 35 5.30 0.13 -5.58
CA ILE A 35 3.92 -0.40 -5.66
C ILE A 35 3.92 -1.92 -5.59
N ALA A 36 4.82 -2.58 -6.32
CA ALA A 36 4.95 -4.04 -6.28
C ALA A 36 5.34 -4.55 -4.88
N ALA A 37 6.19 -3.82 -4.15
CA ALA A 37 6.58 -4.16 -2.78
C ALA A 37 5.39 -4.03 -1.81
N TYR A 38 4.58 -2.98 -1.93
CA TYR A 38 3.34 -2.84 -1.15
C TYR A 38 2.37 -3.98 -1.45
N ARG A 39 2.13 -4.30 -2.73
CA ARG A 39 1.26 -5.43 -3.11
C ARG A 39 1.73 -6.75 -2.53
N LYS A 40 3.03 -7.03 -2.58
CA LYS A 40 3.61 -8.25 -1.98
C LYS A 40 3.36 -8.30 -0.47
N THR A 41 3.48 -7.14 0.19
CA THR A 41 3.23 -7.01 1.63
C THR A 41 1.76 -7.27 1.97
N ILE A 42 0.83 -6.65 1.24
CA ILE A 42 -0.63 -6.86 1.38
C ILE A 42 -0.98 -8.32 1.16
N ASN A 43 -0.49 -8.95 0.08
CA ASN A 43 -0.72 -10.37 -0.20
C ASN A 43 -0.20 -11.30 0.90
N THR A 44 0.96 -10.98 1.48
CA THR A 44 1.53 -11.75 2.59
C THR A 44 0.65 -11.62 3.83
N MET A 45 0.14 -10.42 4.10
CA MET A 45 -0.80 -10.16 5.19
C MET A 45 -2.09 -10.96 5.02
N ILE A 46 -2.71 -10.90 3.84
CA ILE A 46 -3.92 -11.68 3.50
C ILE A 46 -3.66 -13.17 3.71
N THR A 47 -2.59 -13.71 3.14
CA THR A 47 -2.26 -15.14 3.25
C THR A 47 -2.12 -15.59 4.71
N ASN A 48 -1.54 -14.75 5.57
CA ASN A 48 -1.38 -15.07 6.99
C ASN A 48 -2.72 -15.03 7.73
N LEU A 49 -3.57 -14.05 7.42
CA LEU A 49 -4.90 -13.91 8.00
C LEU A 49 -5.84 -15.04 7.55
N GLU A 50 -5.84 -15.40 6.27
CA GLU A 50 -6.62 -16.53 5.72
C GLU A 50 -6.27 -17.86 6.38
N LYS A 51 -5.03 -18.05 6.81
CA LYS A 51 -4.62 -19.23 7.59
C LYS A 51 -5.07 -19.15 9.04
N LEU A 52 -5.10 -17.95 9.61
CA LEU A 52 -5.42 -17.74 11.01
C LEU A 52 -6.92 -17.82 11.31
N VAL A 53 -7.75 -17.25 10.43
CA VAL A 53 -9.21 -17.18 10.61
C VAL A 53 -9.84 -18.57 10.82
N PRO A 54 -9.55 -19.60 10.01
CA PRO A 54 -10.08 -20.95 10.23
C PRO A 54 -9.64 -21.57 11.56
N ILE A 55 -8.42 -21.28 12.01
CA ILE A 55 -7.91 -21.77 13.31
C ILE A 55 -8.74 -21.18 14.44
N ILE A 56 -8.99 -19.87 14.40
CA ILE A 56 -9.83 -19.16 15.36
C ILE A 56 -11.25 -19.69 15.35
N GLN A 57 -11.87 -19.80 14.17
CA GLN A 57 -13.25 -20.26 14.02
C GLN A 57 -13.43 -21.73 14.40
N SER A 58 -12.37 -22.55 14.34
CA SER A 58 -12.44 -23.94 14.75
C SER A 58 -12.63 -24.13 16.26
N ASN A 59 -12.34 -23.10 17.08
CA ASN A 59 -12.35 -23.15 18.55
C ASN A 59 -11.52 -24.30 19.17
N LYS A 60 -10.58 -24.88 18.42
CA LYS A 60 -9.72 -26.00 18.86
C LYS A 60 -8.30 -25.52 19.20
N ILE A 61 -8.21 -24.49 20.03
CA ILE A 61 -6.93 -23.89 20.42
C ILE A 61 -6.56 -24.41 21.81
N ASP A 62 -5.53 -25.26 21.88
CA ASP A 62 -5.12 -25.93 23.12
C ASP A 62 -4.61 -24.95 24.20
N ALA A 63 -4.00 -23.84 23.79
CA ALA A 63 -3.42 -22.83 24.68
C ALA A 63 -3.92 -21.41 24.33
N PRO A 64 -5.20 -21.09 24.61
CA PRO A 64 -5.82 -19.85 24.16
C PRO A 64 -5.10 -18.60 24.70
N ALA A 65 -4.64 -18.62 25.95
CA ALA A 65 -3.88 -17.51 26.54
C ALA A 65 -2.59 -17.17 25.78
N THR A 66 -1.83 -18.20 25.38
CA THR A 66 -0.58 -18.02 24.61
C THR A 66 -0.89 -17.58 23.19
N PHE A 67 -1.91 -18.16 22.59
CA PHE A 67 -2.35 -17.79 21.24
C PHE A 67 -2.78 -16.32 21.17
N ILE A 68 -3.58 -15.85 22.13
CA ILE A 68 -4.01 -14.44 22.25
C ILE A 68 -2.81 -13.49 22.33
N LYS A 69 -1.77 -13.83 23.11
CA LYS A 69 -0.54 -13.03 23.21
C LYS A 69 0.20 -12.91 21.88
N ILE A 70 0.08 -13.90 20.99
CA ILE A 70 0.71 -13.90 19.66
C ILE A 70 -0.12 -13.07 18.67
N ILE A 71 -1.44 -13.25 18.64
CA ILE A 71 -2.30 -12.62 17.64
C ILE A 71 -2.65 -11.17 17.97
N THR A 72 -2.63 -10.76 19.24
CA THR A 72 -2.97 -9.40 19.65
C THR A 72 -2.04 -8.34 19.05
N PRO A 73 -0.69 -8.48 19.14
CA PRO A 73 0.23 -7.54 18.48
C PRO A 73 0.04 -7.52 16.97
N MET A 74 -0.25 -8.67 16.36
CA MET A 74 -0.50 -8.77 14.92
C MET A 74 -1.74 -7.96 14.51
N ARG A 75 -2.86 -8.13 15.23
CA ARG A 75 -4.10 -7.34 15.02
C ARG A 75 -3.83 -5.83 15.12
N ILE A 76 -3.14 -5.40 16.17
CA ILE A 76 -2.80 -3.98 16.38
C ILE A 76 -1.94 -3.43 15.23
N ASN A 77 -0.92 -4.18 14.80
CA ASN A 77 -0.06 -3.76 13.70
C ASN A 77 -0.85 -3.60 12.40
N ILE A 78 -1.76 -4.53 12.11
CA ILE A 78 -2.60 -4.46 10.91
C ILE A 78 -3.51 -3.24 10.96
N GLU A 79 -4.21 -3.01 12.07
CA GLU A 79 -5.08 -1.84 12.22
C GLU A 79 -4.33 -0.51 12.09
N ASN A 80 -3.09 -0.44 12.60
CA ASN A 80 -2.25 0.75 12.47
C ASN A 80 -1.76 0.97 11.03
N MET A 81 -1.69 -0.09 10.22
CA MET A 81 -1.30 -0.01 8.81
C MET A 81 -2.48 0.33 7.90
N LEU A 82 -3.71 -0.04 8.25
CA LEU A 82 -4.90 0.17 7.41
C LEU A 82 -5.04 1.61 6.88
N PRO A 83 -4.89 2.68 7.70
CA PRO A 83 -4.98 4.06 7.19
C PRO A 83 -3.96 4.34 6.08
N GLN A 84 -2.73 3.86 6.23
CA GLN A 84 -1.67 4.05 5.24
C GLN A 84 -1.93 3.26 3.95
N LEU A 85 -2.60 2.11 4.06
CA LEU A 85 -3.01 1.32 2.90
C LEU A 85 -4.16 2.00 2.14
N HIS A 86 -5.09 2.66 2.84
CA HIS A 86 -6.11 3.50 2.21
C HIS A 86 -5.50 4.73 1.53
N ASP A 87 -4.58 5.43 2.19
CA ASP A 87 -3.84 6.54 1.58
C ASP A 87 -3.09 6.07 0.31
N LEU A 88 -2.51 4.87 0.33
CA LEU A 88 -1.89 4.27 -0.86
C LEU A 88 -2.93 4.07 -1.98
N VAL A 89 -4.10 3.51 -1.70
CA VAL A 89 -5.16 3.34 -2.71
C VAL A 89 -5.59 4.66 -3.32
N ASP A 90 -5.80 5.69 -2.50
CA ASP A 90 -6.20 7.01 -2.96
C ASP A 90 -5.15 7.62 -3.89
N ASN A 91 -3.86 7.46 -3.53
CA ASN A 91 -2.75 7.91 -4.37
C ASN A 91 -2.66 7.12 -5.68
N LEU A 92 -2.84 5.79 -5.64
CA LEU A 92 -2.86 4.94 -6.84
C LEU A 92 -4.02 5.29 -7.77
N GLU A 93 -5.20 5.57 -7.21
CA GLU A 93 -6.38 6.03 -7.95
C GLU A 93 -6.12 7.38 -8.60
N TYR A 94 -5.57 8.34 -7.86
CA TYR A 94 -5.20 9.65 -8.40
C TYR A 94 -4.21 9.55 -9.57
N MET A 95 -3.24 8.64 -9.47
CA MET A 95 -2.27 8.35 -10.53
C MET A 95 -2.83 7.49 -11.68
N GLN A 96 -4.09 7.05 -11.60
CA GLN A 96 -4.75 6.16 -12.57
C GLN A 96 -3.96 4.86 -12.84
N VAL A 97 -3.27 4.34 -11.81
CA VAL A 97 -2.57 3.06 -11.90
C VAL A 97 -3.60 1.96 -12.10
N LYS A 98 -3.51 1.19 -13.19
CA LYS A 98 -4.55 0.21 -13.58
C LYS A 98 -4.94 -0.78 -12.48
N ASP A 99 -3.99 -1.15 -11.63
CA ASP A 99 -4.15 -2.19 -10.61
C ASP A 99 -4.74 -1.67 -9.28
N TYR A 100 -5.04 -0.37 -9.16
CA TYR A 100 -5.51 0.21 -7.89
C TYR A 100 -6.79 -0.46 -7.36
N GLN A 101 -7.68 -0.89 -8.26
CA GLN A 101 -8.91 -1.59 -7.91
C GLN A 101 -8.64 -2.95 -7.25
N GLU A 102 -7.58 -3.65 -7.67
CA GLU A 102 -7.17 -4.91 -7.06
C GLU A 102 -6.64 -4.66 -5.64
N VAL A 103 -5.79 -3.66 -5.46
CA VAL A 103 -5.26 -3.26 -4.14
C VAL A 103 -6.39 -2.85 -3.20
N LYS A 104 -7.37 -2.09 -3.70
CA LYS A 104 -8.57 -1.71 -2.95
C LYS A 104 -9.39 -2.93 -2.51
N ALA A 105 -9.65 -3.87 -3.42
CA ALA A 105 -10.38 -5.09 -3.11
C ALA A 105 -9.66 -5.93 -2.04
N GLN A 106 -8.32 -5.99 -2.10
CA GLN A 106 -7.49 -6.67 -1.12
C GLN A 106 -7.59 -6.06 0.27
N ILE A 107 -7.53 -4.72 0.36
CA ILE A 107 -7.67 -4.01 1.64
C ILE A 107 -9.07 -4.21 2.22
N ASN A 108 -10.12 -4.10 1.40
CA ASN A 108 -11.48 -4.38 1.83
C ASN A 108 -11.63 -5.82 2.35
N HIS A 109 -11.03 -6.80 1.69
CA HIS A 109 -11.04 -8.18 2.15
C HIS A 109 -10.37 -8.35 3.53
N ILE A 110 -9.28 -7.61 3.79
CA ILE A 110 -8.67 -7.56 5.13
C ILE A 110 -9.66 -7.00 6.15
N GLU A 111 -10.27 -5.85 5.87
CA GLU A 111 -11.12 -5.11 6.81
C GLU A 111 -12.46 -5.76 7.08
N GLU A 112 -13.11 -6.29 6.05
CA GLU A 112 -14.50 -6.76 6.12
C GLU A 112 -14.57 -8.26 6.45
N ASP A 113 -13.64 -9.07 5.94
CA ASP A 113 -13.74 -10.54 6.05
C ASP A 113 -12.74 -11.14 7.04
N LEU A 114 -11.49 -10.67 7.03
CA LEU A 114 -10.39 -11.36 7.70
C LEU A 114 -10.10 -10.85 9.11
N LEU A 115 -10.13 -9.53 9.30
CA LEU A 115 -9.82 -8.91 10.59
C LEU A 115 -10.95 -9.06 11.63
N PRO A 116 -12.25 -8.94 11.28
CA PRO A 116 -13.33 -9.01 12.27
C PRO A 116 -13.40 -10.31 13.08
N PRO A 117 -13.22 -11.51 12.50
CA PRO A 117 -13.16 -12.75 13.27
C PRO A 117 -12.04 -12.76 14.33
N ILE A 118 -10.90 -12.15 14.01
CA ILE A 118 -9.75 -12.07 14.92
C ILE A 118 -10.04 -11.12 16.07
N ILE A 119 -10.59 -9.94 15.77
CA ILE A 119 -11.01 -8.95 16.77
C ILE A 119 -12.01 -9.58 17.74
N ASN A 120 -13.07 -10.19 17.21
CA ASN A 120 -14.11 -10.82 18.01
C ASN A 120 -13.55 -11.91 18.93
N TYR A 121 -12.63 -12.74 18.44
CA TYR A 121 -12.01 -13.77 19.26
C TYR A 121 -11.18 -13.18 20.42
N ILE A 122 -10.39 -12.13 20.14
CA ILE A 122 -9.59 -11.46 21.18
C ILE A 122 -10.49 -10.79 22.22
N ASP A 123 -11.55 -10.11 21.79
CA ASP A 123 -12.43 -9.37 22.68
C ASP A 123 -13.28 -10.31 23.54
N ASN A 124 -13.79 -11.40 22.97
CA ASN A 124 -14.49 -12.43 23.73
C ASN A 124 -13.59 -13.04 24.81
N TYR A 125 -12.34 -13.37 24.47
CA TYR A 125 -11.39 -13.91 25.44
C TYR A 125 -11.05 -12.94 26.58
N LYS A 126 -11.03 -11.63 26.33
CA LYS A 126 -10.76 -10.60 27.36
C LYS A 126 -11.97 -10.30 28.24
N ALA A 127 -13.17 -10.63 27.78
CA ALA A 127 -14.42 -10.45 28.52
C ALA A 127 -14.71 -11.62 29.48
N GLU A 128 -14.05 -12.76 29.29
CA GLU A 128 -14.04 -13.93 30.19
C GLU A 128 -13.12 -13.71 31.41
#